data_AF-A0A2N2H836-F1
#
_entry.id   AF-A0A2N2H836-F1
#
_cell.length_a   1.000
_cell.length_b   1.000
_cell.length_c   1.000
_cell.angle_alpha   90.00
_cell.angle_beta   90.00
_cell.angle_gamma   90.00
#
_symmetry.space_group_name_H-M   'P 1'
#
loop_
_entity.id
_entity.type
_entity.pdbx_description
1 polymer ?
#
loop_
_entity_poly.entity_id
_entity_poly.type
_entity_poly.pdbx_seq_one_letter_code
_entity_poly.pdbx_strand_id
1 'polypeptide(L)'
;ALVPADRHPAIAHNLFAIQTDAAGDTRDLIYVQLRPSERPDQNLLSLITSGHETLWDRWQQTLSGRRGDEYLQTKMDFAHRLIRQAEKITGPLSGVRLLDVSTPLTIRDWVNSPNGSAYGVMRSTRQLSAALLNRTSLRGLFLAGQSVMAPGVLGTIIGSLATVQFIVGPGRFRKEVRI
;
A
#
# COMPACT_ATOMS: atom_id res chain seq x y z
N ALA A 1 -2.02 7.13 13.08
CA ALA A 1 -1.91 7.67 14.45
C ALA A 1 -2.55 9.05 14.51
N LEU A 2 -2.96 9.52 15.68
CA LEU A 2 -3.33 10.92 15.90
C LEU A 2 -2.18 11.67 16.54
N VAL A 3 -2.03 12.94 16.18
CA VAL A 3 -1.07 13.87 16.77
C VAL A 3 -1.77 15.21 17.07
N PRO A 4 -1.40 15.93 18.14
CA PRO A 4 -1.98 17.23 18.46
C PRO A 4 -1.80 18.24 17.31
N ALA A 5 -2.88 18.87 16.87
CA ALA A 5 -2.89 19.74 15.70
C ALA A 5 -2.14 21.07 15.93
N ASP A 6 -2.08 21.54 17.17
CA ASP A 6 -1.35 22.74 17.61
C ASP A 6 0.18 22.57 17.52
N ARG A 7 0.67 21.35 17.73
CA ARG A 7 2.11 21.01 17.68
C ARG A 7 2.55 20.46 16.34
N HIS A 8 1.66 19.75 15.65
CA HIS A 8 1.93 19.05 14.39
C HIS A 8 0.92 19.49 13.34
N PRO A 9 1.08 20.69 12.75
CA PRO A 9 0.13 21.21 11.77
C PRO A 9 0.07 20.33 10.51
N ALA A 10 -1.10 20.28 9.87
CA ALA A 10 -1.28 19.52 8.64
C ALA A 10 -0.38 20.06 7.53
N ILE A 11 0.08 19.16 6.66
CA ILE A 11 0.96 19.49 5.54
C ILE A 11 0.15 19.33 4.25
N ALA A 12 0.25 20.31 3.34
CA ALA A 12 -0.50 20.33 2.09
C ALA A 12 -0.05 19.26 1.07
N HIS A 13 1.04 18.56 1.35
CA HIS A 13 1.64 17.54 0.49
C HIS A 13 2.08 16.33 1.32
N ASN A 14 2.27 15.21 0.63
CA ASN A 14 2.83 14.00 1.23
C ASN A 14 4.36 14.04 1.14
N LEU A 15 5.02 13.45 2.13
CA LEU A 15 6.48 13.32 2.14
C LEU A 15 6.86 11.87 1.81
N PHE A 16 7.95 11.72 1.04
CA PHE A 16 8.53 10.43 0.68
C PHE A 16 10.02 10.46 1.05
N ALA A 17 10.41 9.65 2.03
CA ALA A 17 11.82 9.40 2.35
C ALA A 17 12.24 8.09 1.71
N ILE A 18 13.01 8.17 0.62
CA ILE A 18 13.48 7.01 -0.14
C ILE A 18 14.94 6.76 0.22
N GLN A 19 15.24 5.53 0.62
CA GLN A 19 16.61 5.06 0.80
C GLN A 19 17.00 4.23 -0.42
N THR A 20 18.07 4.61 -1.07
CA THR A 20 18.64 3.89 -2.21
C THR A 20 19.98 3.28 -1.83
N ASP A 21 20.38 2.22 -2.53
CA ASP A 21 21.78 1.76 -2.46
C ASP A 21 22.67 2.40 -3.53
N ALA A 22 23.92 1.96 -3.58
CA ALA A 22 24.93 2.49 -4.50
C ALA A 22 24.57 2.28 -5.99
N ALA A 23 23.69 1.32 -6.30
CA ALA A 23 23.20 1.10 -7.66
C ALA A 23 21.99 1.98 -8.00
N GLY A 24 21.44 2.71 -7.02
CA GLY A 24 20.22 3.50 -7.16
C GLY A 24 18.94 2.71 -6.93
N ASP A 25 19.04 1.44 -6.54
CA ASP A 25 17.86 0.62 -6.23
C ASP A 25 17.25 1.04 -4.90
N THR A 26 15.92 1.14 -4.86
CA THR A 26 15.19 1.50 -3.64
C THR A 26 15.26 0.34 -2.63
N ARG A 27 15.89 0.59 -1.48
CA ARG A 27 15.99 -0.36 -0.37
C ARG A 27 14.84 -0.24 0.61
N ASP A 28 14.46 1.00 0.91
CA ASP A 28 13.39 1.29 1.84
C ASP A 28 12.72 2.61 1.48
N LEU A 29 11.48 2.78 1.89
CA LEU A 29 10.68 3.98 1.64
C LEU A 29 9.81 4.22 2.86
N ILE A 30 9.71 5.47 3.28
CA ILE A 30 8.67 5.92 4.20
C ILE A 30 7.82 6.97 3.50
N TYR A 31 6.55 6.66 3.33
CA TYR A 31 5.51 7.61 3.00
C TYR A 31 4.92 8.21 4.28
N VAL A 32 4.82 9.53 4.33
CA VAL A 32 4.21 10.27 5.43
C VAL A 32 3.12 11.17 4.90
N GLN A 33 1.95 11.08 5.51
CA GLN A 33 0.86 12.03 5.32
C GLN A 33 0.42 12.54 6.68
N LEU A 34 0.33 13.86 6.82
CA LEU A 34 -0.19 14.53 8.00
C LEU A 34 -1.32 15.46 7.56
N ARG A 35 -2.57 15.09 7.87
CA ARG A 35 -3.77 15.78 7.39
C ARG A 35 -4.74 16.10 8.52
N PRO A 36 -5.67 17.04 8.34
CA PRO A 36 -6.76 17.23 9.29
C PRO A 36 -7.53 15.93 9.52
N SER A 37 -7.91 15.69 10.77
CA SER A 37 -8.83 14.64 11.13
C SER A 37 -10.23 15.22 11.39
N GLU A 38 -11.22 14.36 11.61
CA GLU A 38 -12.55 14.79 12.05
C GLU A 38 -12.56 15.34 13.48
N ARG A 39 -11.45 15.21 14.22
CA ARG A 39 -11.27 15.76 15.56
C ARG A 39 -10.54 17.10 15.45
N PRO A 40 -11.15 18.23 15.87
CA PRO A 40 -10.59 19.57 15.64
C PRO A 40 -9.19 19.79 16.24
N ASP A 41 -8.87 19.11 17.34
CA ASP A 41 -7.62 19.22 18.08
C ASP A 41 -6.54 18.21 17.63
N GLN A 42 -6.84 17.38 16.63
CA GLN A 42 -5.95 16.30 16.20
C GLN A 42 -5.79 16.25 14.68
N ASN A 43 -4.56 16.05 14.24
CA ASN A 43 -4.25 15.67 12.88
C ASN A 43 -4.01 14.16 12.77
N LEU A 44 -4.37 13.59 11.62
CA LEU A 44 -4.11 12.19 11.31
C LEU A 44 -2.73 12.06 10.65
N LEU A 45 -1.84 11.33 11.32
CA LEU A 45 -0.56 10.87 10.81
C LEU A 45 -0.72 9.47 10.22
N SER A 46 -0.51 9.34 8.92
CA SER A 46 -0.47 8.07 8.20
C SER A 46 0.95 7.79 7.72
N LEU A 47 1.47 6.61 8.06
CA LEU A 47 2.80 6.13 7.68
C LEU A 47 2.65 4.84 6.89
N ILE A 48 3.34 4.74 5.75
CA ILE A 48 3.42 3.50 4.96
C ILE A 48 4.90 3.26 4.65
N THR A 49 5.35 2.00 4.77
CA THR A 49 6.74 1.63 4.52
C THR A 49 6.85 0.38 3.65
N SER A 50 8.05 0.06 3.20
CA SER A 50 8.32 -1.17 2.44
C SER A 50 7.96 -2.44 3.23
N GLY A 51 7.53 -3.48 2.51
CA GLY A 51 7.17 -4.76 3.11
C GLY A 51 8.42 -5.51 3.54
N HIS A 52 8.81 -5.41 4.81
CA HIS A 52 9.87 -6.23 5.39
C HIS A 52 9.39 -7.68 5.55
N GLU A 53 9.24 -8.42 4.45
CA GLU A 53 8.58 -9.74 4.44
C GLU A 53 9.17 -10.71 5.47
N THR A 54 10.49 -10.76 5.56
CA THR A 54 11.23 -11.65 6.48
C THR A 54 10.93 -11.40 7.95
N LEU A 55 10.53 -10.18 8.32
CA LEU A 55 10.12 -9.85 9.69
C LEU A 55 8.88 -10.64 10.12
N TRP A 56 8.03 -11.01 9.17
CA TRP A 56 6.72 -11.60 9.43
C TRP A 56 6.65 -13.11 9.19
N ASP A 57 7.76 -13.74 8.79
CA ASP A 57 7.82 -15.14 8.36
C ASP A 57 7.30 -16.13 9.39
N ARG A 58 7.58 -15.89 10.68
CA ARG A 58 7.14 -16.74 11.80
C ARG A 58 5.62 -16.92 11.85
N TRP A 59 4.87 -15.95 11.33
CA TRP A 59 3.41 -15.92 11.38
C TRP A 59 2.76 -16.17 10.02
N GLN A 60 3.51 -16.62 9.01
CA GLN A 60 2.95 -16.90 7.68
C GLN A 60 1.88 -18.00 7.72
N GLN A 61 1.96 -18.98 8.62
CA GLN A 61 0.95 -20.04 8.73
C GLN A 61 -0.14 -19.74 9.78
N THR A 62 -0.30 -18.48 10.16
CA THR A 62 -1.32 -18.03 11.13
C THR A 62 -2.35 -17.12 10.47
N LEU A 63 -3.50 -16.90 11.11
CA LEU A 63 -4.56 -16.00 10.64
C LEU A 63 -4.72 -14.79 11.56
N SER A 64 -5.35 -13.73 11.04
CA SER A 64 -5.69 -12.53 11.80
C SER A 64 -6.51 -12.87 13.04
N GLY A 65 -6.11 -12.31 14.17
CA GLY A 65 -6.65 -12.64 15.49
C GLY A 65 -6.07 -13.89 16.15
N ARG A 66 -5.19 -14.67 15.47
CA ARG A 66 -4.65 -15.95 15.98
C ARG A 66 -3.12 -16.03 15.92
N ARG A 67 -2.41 -14.93 16.17
CA ARG A 67 -0.94 -14.84 16.05
C ARG A 67 -0.17 -14.83 17.38
N GLY A 68 -0.88 -14.61 18.49
CA GLY A 68 -0.29 -14.52 19.82
C GLY A 68 0.39 -13.18 20.13
N ASP A 69 0.83 -13.03 21.38
CA ASP A 69 1.34 -11.78 21.92
C ASP A 69 2.70 -11.37 21.32
N GLU A 70 3.54 -12.34 20.95
CA GLU A 70 4.84 -12.06 20.31
C GLU A 70 4.68 -11.29 18.99
N TYR A 71 3.66 -11.65 18.20
CA TYR A 71 3.32 -10.92 16.97
C TYR A 71 2.89 -9.49 17.28
N LEU A 72 2.03 -9.32 18.29
CA LEU A 72 1.52 -8.01 18.69
C LEU A 72 2.66 -7.11 19.17
N GLN A 73 3.57 -7.64 20.00
CA GLN A 73 4.74 -6.92 20.45
C GLN A 73 5.65 -6.52 19.27
N THR A 74 5.98 -7.47 18.39
CA THR A 74 6.81 -7.21 17.20
C THR A 74 6.20 -6.14 16.28
N LYS A 75 4.88 -6.22 16.08
CA LYS A 75 4.09 -5.26 15.30
C LYS A 75 4.17 -3.85 15.90
N MET A 76 4.01 -3.73 17.21
CA MET A 76 4.07 -2.44 17.91
C MET A 76 5.48 -1.87 17.95
N ASP A 77 6.50 -2.71 18.18
CA ASP A 77 7.90 -2.28 18.16
C ASP A 77 8.31 -1.76 16.79
N PHE A 78 7.87 -2.43 15.72
CA PHE A 78 8.08 -1.96 14.35
C PHE A 78 7.37 -0.63 14.10
N ALA A 79 6.11 -0.46 14.55
CA ALA A 79 5.39 0.80 14.42
C ALA A 79 6.10 1.96 15.13
N HIS A 80 6.61 1.74 16.35
CA HIS A 80 7.38 2.75 17.08
C HIS A 80 8.72 3.06 16.38
N ARG A 81 9.40 2.08 15.79
CA ARG A 81 10.59 2.32 14.96
C ARG A 81 10.25 3.18 13.75
N LEU A 82 9.15 2.90 13.07
CA LEU A 82 8.71 3.66 11.90
C LEU A 82 8.37 5.11 12.25
N ILE A 83 7.71 5.34 13.39
CA ILE A 83 7.48 6.70 13.91
C ILE A 83 8.81 7.42 14.13
N ARG A 84 9.78 6.80 14.82
CA ARG A 84 11.11 7.39 15.04
C ARG A 84 11.87 7.69 13.75
N GLN A 85 11.69 6.88 12.71
CA GLN A 85 12.27 7.16 11.40
C GLN A 85 11.56 8.35 10.73
N ALA A 86 10.24 8.46 10.84
CA ALA A 86 9.49 9.61 10.34
C ALA A 86 9.91 10.92 11.03
N GLU A 87 10.28 10.90 12.31
CA GLU A 87 10.78 12.08 13.03
C GLU A 87 12.01 12.73 12.38
N LYS A 88 12.80 11.96 11.60
CA LYS A 88 13.95 12.50 10.85
C LYS A 88 13.53 13.48 9.75
N ILE A 89 12.29 13.39 9.27
CA ILE A 89 11.75 14.24 8.20
C ILE A 89 10.63 15.17 8.70
N THR A 90 9.87 14.77 9.72
CA THR A 90 8.80 15.61 10.30
C THR A 90 9.27 16.48 11.47
N GLY A 91 10.47 16.25 11.98
CA GLY A 91 10.86 16.68 13.33
C GLY A 91 10.25 15.79 14.42
N PRO A 92 10.64 16.01 15.70
CA PRO A 92 10.18 15.19 16.82
C PRO A 92 8.65 15.17 16.97
N LEU A 93 8.06 13.99 17.04
CA LEU A 93 6.63 13.80 17.13
C LEU A 93 6.22 13.57 18.60
N SER A 94 5.49 14.51 19.17
CA SER A 94 5.01 14.44 20.57
C SER A 94 3.50 14.22 20.64
N GLY A 95 3.05 13.48 21.66
CA GLY A 95 1.61 13.20 21.85
C GLY A 95 1.02 12.22 20.84
N VAL A 96 1.86 11.42 20.18
CA VAL A 96 1.41 10.43 19.18
C VAL A 96 0.53 9.37 19.85
N ARG A 97 -0.72 9.28 19.42
CA ARG A 97 -1.63 8.19 19.78
C ARG A 97 -1.79 7.24 18.60
N LEU A 98 -1.17 6.06 18.70
CA LEU A 98 -1.39 4.99 17.74
C LEU A 98 -2.88 4.59 17.72
N LEU A 99 -3.45 4.53 16.53
CA LEU A 99 -4.85 4.13 16.32
C LEU A 99 -4.93 2.68 15.84
N ASP A 100 -4.12 2.37 14.84
CA ASP A 100 -4.01 1.03 14.26
C ASP A 100 -2.65 0.89 13.57
N VAL A 101 -2.25 -0.36 13.37
CA VAL A 101 -1.07 -0.79 12.63
C VAL A 101 -1.50 -1.96 11.75
N SER A 102 -1.07 -2.00 10.50
CA SER A 102 -1.33 -3.12 9.60
C SER A 102 0.00 -3.69 9.11
N THR A 103 0.06 -4.99 8.87
CA THR A 103 1.25 -5.68 8.33
C THR A 103 0.89 -6.35 7.00
N PRO A 104 1.87 -6.83 6.21
CA PRO A 104 1.58 -7.63 5.03
C PRO A 104 0.64 -8.82 5.33
N LEU A 105 0.76 -9.45 6.51
CA LEU A 105 -0.14 -10.54 6.90
C LEU A 105 -1.60 -10.10 7.09
N THR A 106 -1.83 -8.84 7.50
CA THR A 106 -3.18 -8.26 7.52
C THR A 106 -3.73 -8.14 6.10
N ILE A 107 -2.97 -7.60 5.15
CA ILE A 107 -3.42 -7.44 3.76
C ILE A 107 -3.69 -8.82 3.13
N ARG A 108 -2.80 -9.79 3.38
CA ARG A 108 -2.97 -11.16 2.90
C ARG A 108 -4.29 -11.77 3.38
N ASP A 109 -4.62 -11.63 4.65
CA ASP A 109 -5.84 -12.27 5.19
C ASP A 109 -7.13 -11.56 4.78
N TRP A 110 -7.11 -10.22 4.76
CA TRP A 110 -8.33 -9.43 4.57
C TRP A 110 -8.74 -9.31 3.10
N VAL A 111 -7.77 -9.26 2.19
CA VAL A 111 -8.05 -9.07 0.75
C VAL A 111 -7.47 -10.19 -0.12
N ASN A 112 -6.99 -11.27 0.50
CA ASN A 112 -6.39 -12.42 -0.18
C ASN A 112 -5.26 -12.04 -1.16
N SER A 113 -4.49 -11.00 -0.82
CA SER A 113 -3.38 -10.55 -1.66
C SER A 113 -2.15 -11.44 -1.43
N PRO A 114 -1.59 -12.08 -2.48
CA PRO A 114 -0.37 -12.87 -2.36
C PRO A 114 0.76 -12.06 -1.69
N ASN A 115 1.47 -12.70 -0.77
CA ASN A 115 2.53 -12.11 0.06
C ASN A 115 2.13 -10.84 0.83
N GLY A 116 0.84 -10.52 0.92
CA GLY A 116 0.39 -9.29 1.56
C GLY A 116 0.68 -8.02 0.76
N SER A 117 0.86 -8.12 -0.55
CA SER A 117 1.15 -6.96 -1.39
C SER A 117 0.00 -5.95 -1.40
N ALA A 118 0.27 -4.71 -1.03
CA ALA A 118 -0.69 -3.61 -1.13
C ALA A 118 -0.98 -3.19 -2.59
N TYR A 119 -0.01 -3.43 -3.48
CA TYR A 119 0.01 -2.88 -4.85
C TYR A 119 -0.03 -3.97 -5.94
N GLY A 120 -0.37 -5.21 -5.57
CA GLY A 120 -0.44 -6.33 -6.51
C GLY A 120 0.95 -6.78 -6.97
N VAL A 121 1.06 -7.20 -8.22
CA VAL A 121 2.29 -7.75 -8.80
C VAL A 121 3.33 -6.65 -8.98
N MET A 122 4.56 -6.90 -8.50
CA MET A 122 5.68 -6.01 -8.72
C MET A 122 5.91 -5.78 -10.22
N ARG A 123 6.06 -4.51 -10.60
CA ARG A 123 6.35 -4.09 -11.97
C ARG A 123 7.77 -3.58 -12.08
N SER A 124 8.49 -4.06 -13.08
CA SER A 124 9.84 -3.64 -13.43
C SER A 124 9.93 -3.35 -14.93
N THR A 125 10.80 -2.43 -15.33
CA THR A 125 11.17 -2.23 -16.75
C THR A 125 11.78 -3.49 -17.38
N ARG A 126 12.24 -4.45 -16.58
CA ARG A 126 12.68 -5.78 -17.05
C ARG A 126 11.51 -6.67 -17.48
N GLN A 127 10.26 -6.32 -17.14
CA GLN A 127 9.04 -7.08 -17.42
C GLN A 127 8.16 -6.43 -18.51
N LEU A 128 8.72 -5.56 -19.37
CA LEU A 128 7.95 -4.81 -20.39
C LEU A 128 7.11 -5.70 -21.32
N SER A 129 7.49 -6.96 -21.54
CA SER A 129 6.70 -7.94 -22.32
C SER A 129 5.45 -8.48 -21.59
N ALA A 130 5.36 -8.35 -20.26
CA ALA A 130 4.25 -8.80 -19.42
C ALA A 130 3.31 -7.65 -19.00
N ALA A 131 3.39 -6.50 -19.69
CA ALA A 131 2.66 -5.28 -19.34
C ALA A 131 1.12 -5.42 -19.36
N LEU A 132 0.58 -6.46 -20.02
CA LEU A 132 -0.85 -6.73 -20.11
C LEU A 132 -1.14 -8.19 -19.73
N LEU A 133 -1.46 -8.43 -18.45
CA LEU A 133 -1.91 -9.76 -17.99
C LEU A 133 -3.34 -10.11 -18.45
N ASN A 134 -3.97 -9.24 -19.24
CA ASN A 134 -5.36 -9.30 -19.63
C ASN A 134 -5.66 -10.46 -20.61
N ARG A 135 -4.63 -11.06 -21.20
CA ARG A 135 -4.76 -12.17 -22.16
C ARG A 135 -4.46 -13.50 -21.47
N THR A 136 -5.52 -14.22 -21.11
CA THR A 136 -5.42 -15.60 -20.64
C THR A 136 -5.52 -16.59 -21.80
N SER A 137 -4.84 -17.74 -21.70
CA SER A 137 -4.96 -18.84 -22.68
C SER A 137 -6.33 -19.52 -22.68
N LEU A 138 -7.11 -19.32 -21.60
CA LEU A 138 -8.45 -19.86 -21.44
C LEU A 138 -9.50 -18.90 -22.00
N ARG A 139 -10.32 -19.41 -22.94
CA ARG A 139 -11.45 -18.66 -23.50
C ARG A 139 -12.49 -18.38 -22.42
N GLY A 140 -12.95 -17.14 -22.34
CA GLY A 140 -13.99 -16.71 -21.39
C GLY A 140 -13.47 -16.36 -20.00
N LEU A 141 -12.16 -16.53 -19.74
CA LEU A 141 -11.51 -16.03 -18.53
C LEU A 141 -10.95 -14.63 -18.80
N PHE A 142 -11.17 -13.72 -17.86
CA PHE A 142 -10.74 -12.33 -17.95
C PHE A 142 -10.18 -11.88 -16.60
N LEU A 143 -9.04 -11.19 -16.61
CA LEU A 143 -8.40 -10.65 -15.41
C LEU A 143 -8.66 -9.14 -15.33
N ALA A 144 -9.00 -8.63 -14.15
CA ALA A 144 -9.27 -7.22 -13.87
C ALA A 144 -8.52 -6.76 -12.61
N GLY A 145 -8.42 -5.44 -12.41
CA GLY A 145 -7.82 -4.83 -11.22
C GLY A 145 -6.33 -4.46 -11.31
N GLN A 146 -5.74 -4.07 -10.17
CA GLN A 146 -4.41 -3.46 -10.10
C GLN A 146 -3.25 -4.32 -10.61
N SER A 147 -3.40 -5.64 -10.65
CA SER A 147 -2.32 -6.49 -11.18
C SER A 147 -2.29 -6.50 -12.71
N VAL A 148 -3.34 -6.02 -13.39
CA VAL A 148 -3.49 -6.16 -14.84
C VAL A 148 -2.59 -5.22 -15.62
N MET A 149 -2.60 -3.92 -15.27
CA MET A 149 -1.92 -2.89 -16.05
C MET A 149 -1.03 -1.97 -15.19
N ALA A 150 -1.54 -1.50 -14.05
CA ALA A 150 -0.81 -0.62 -13.14
C ALA A 150 -1.26 -0.85 -11.70
N PRO A 151 -0.41 -0.61 -10.69
CA PRO A 151 -0.75 -0.82 -9.28
C PRO A 151 -1.77 0.20 -8.75
N GLY A 152 -2.37 -0.11 -7.60
CA GLY A 152 -3.19 0.84 -6.83
C GLY A 152 -4.59 1.09 -7.38
N VAL A 153 -5.28 2.09 -6.83
CA VAL A 153 -6.69 2.39 -7.15
C VAL A 153 -6.85 2.81 -8.61
N LEU A 154 -6.03 3.74 -9.08
CA LEU A 154 -6.07 4.17 -10.48
C LEU A 154 -5.79 3.01 -11.44
N GLY A 155 -4.80 2.19 -11.10
CA GLY A 155 -4.48 0.99 -11.86
C GLY A 155 -5.59 -0.07 -11.84
N THR A 156 -6.33 -0.17 -10.74
CA THR A 156 -7.55 -0.99 -10.64
C THR A 156 -8.65 -0.51 -11.57
N ILE A 157 -8.88 0.81 -11.62
CA ILE A 157 -9.89 1.43 -12.48
C ILE A 157 -9.53 1.16 -13.94
N ILE A 158 -8.32 1.55 -14.36
CA ILE A 158 -7.93 1.43 -15.77
C ILE A 158 -7.80 -0.04 -16.17
N GLY A 159 -7.24 -0.89 -15.31
CA GLY A 159 -7.15 -2.33 -15.53
C GLY A 159 -8.52 -2.96 -15.75
N SER A 160 -9.51 -2.60 -14.92
CA SER A 160 -10.89 -3.08 -15.07
C SER A 160 -11.57 -2.57 -16.34
N LEU A 161 -11.40 -1.29 -16.69
CA LEU A 161 -11.94 -0.73 -17.93
C LEU A 161 -11.35 -1.39 -19.18
N ALA A 162 -10.04 -1.65 -19.18
CA ALA A 162 -9.37 -2.38 -20.27
C ALA A 162 -9.95 -3.80 -20.42
N THR A 163 -10.26 -4.47 -19.31
CA THR A 163 -10.89 -5.80 -19.32
C THR A 163 -12.31 -5.74 -19.90
N VAL A 164 -13.11 -4.75 -19.52
CA VAL A 164 -14.45 -4.55 -20.10
C VAL A 164 -14.36 -4.31 -21.60
N GLN A 165 -13.44 -3.46 -22.05
CA GLN A 165 -13.19 -3.21 -23.47
C GLN A 165 -12.83 -4.50 -24.23
N PHE A 166 -12.05 -5.39 -23.61
CA PHE A 166 -11.69 -6.69 -24.19
C PHE A 166 -12.88 -7.65 -24.27
N ILE A 167 -13.82 -7.60 -23.32
CA ILE A 167 -15.05 -8.42 -23.32
C ILE A 167 -16.05 -7.95 -24.39
N VAL A 168 -16.37 -6.65 -24.41
CA VAL A 168 -17.47 -6.12 -25.26
C VAL A 168 -17.00 -5.66 -26.64
N GLY A 169 -15.69 -5.56 -26.83
CA GLY A 169 -15.06 -5.04 -28.03
C GLY A 169 -14.97 -3.50 -28.06
N PRO A 170 -13.96 -2.95 -28.75
CA PRO A 170 -13.64 -1.52 -28.72
C PRO A 170 -14.72 -0.61 -29.35
N GLY A 171 -15.57 -1.16 -30.22
CA GLY A 171 -16.67 -0.41 -30.85
C GLY A 171 -17.81 -0.14 -29.88
N ARG A 172 -18.26 -1.17 -29.15
CA ARG A 172 -19.32 -1.06 -28.14
C ARG A 172 -18.84 -0.28 -26.92
N PHE A 173 -17.62 -0.56 -26.46
CA PHE A 173 -17.02 0.15 -25.33
C PHE A 173 -17.04 1.67 -25.50
N ARG A 174 -16.60 2.18 -26.66
CA ARG A 174 -16.58 3.63 -26.96
C ARG A 174 -17.98 4.27 -27.01
N LYS A 175 -19.03 3.51 -27.30
CA LYS A 175 -20.41 4.01 -27.33
C LYS A 175 -21.02 4.08 -25.93
N GLU A 176 -20.72 3.10 -25.08
CA GLU A 176 -21.39 2.90 -23.79
C GLU A 176 -20.61 3.49 -22.60
N VAL A 177 -19.29 3.51 -22.66
CA VAL A 177 -18.43 4.03 -21.59
C VAL A 177 -17.95 5.42 -21.96
N ARG A 178 -18.44 6.43 -21.23
CA ARG A 178 -17.94 7.81 -21.29
C ARG A 178 -17.04 8.02 -20.08
N ILE A 179 -15.78 8.33 -20.32
CA ILE A 179 -14.77 8.65 -19.31
C ILE A 179 -14.58 10.16 -19.28
#